data_AF-A0A3S4GI06-F1
#
_entry.id   AF-A0A3S4GI06-F1
#
_cell.length_a   1.000
_cell.length_b   1.000
_cell.length_c   1.000
_cell.angle_alpha   90.00
_cell.angle_beta   90.00
_cell.angle_gamma   90.00
#
_symmetry.space_group_name_H-M   'P 1'
#
loop_
_entity.id
_entity.type
_entity.pdbx_description
1 polymer ?
#
loop_
_entity_poly.entity_id
_entity_poly.type
_entity_poly.pdbx_seq_one_letter_code
_entity_poly.pdbx_strand_id
1 'polypeptide(L)'
;MIGEQQMRELGMNAYLAVGNGSQNESLMSVIEYKGNPAEDARPIVLVGKGLTFDSGGISIKPAEGMDEMKYDMCGAAAVYGVMRMGCRTAAAAERHRRAGGL
;
A
#
# COMPACT_ATOMS: atom_id res chain seq x y z
N MET A 1 2.52 0.39 10.38
CA MET A 1 3.14 -0.77 9.68
C MET A 1 2.74 -2.02 10.43
N ILE A 2 2.36 -3.07 9.72
CA ILE A 2 2.03 -4.38 10.28
C ILE A 2 3.10 -5.35 9.77
N GLY A 3 3.88 -5.92 10.68
CA GLY A 3 4.95 -6.89 10.37
C GLY A 3 4.51 -8.34 10.57
N GLU A 4 5.42 -9.30 10.32
CA GLU A 4 5.06 -10.73 10.30
C GLU A 4 4.50 -11.25 11.62
N GLN A 5 5.02 -10.80 12.76
CA GLN A 5 4.53 -11.19 14.07
C GLN A 5 3.05 -10.82 14.25
N GLN A 6 2.70 -9.58 13.92
CA GLN A 6 1.31 -9.09 13.99
C GLN A 6 0.42 -9.79 12.96
N MET A 7 0.94 -10.08 11.76
CA MET A 7 0.21 -10.88 10.77
C MET A 7 -0.10 -12.29 11.27
N ARG A 8 0.79 -12.92 12.04
CA ARG A 8 0.55 -14.24 12.65
C ARG A 8 -0.56 -14.15 13.69
N GLU A 9 -0.52 -13.13 14.55
CA GLU A 9 -1.56 -12.87 15.57
C GLU A 9 -2.93 -12.59 14.94
N LEU A 10 -2.96 -11.89 13.79
CA LEU A 10 -4.16 -11.59 13.01
C LEU A 10 -4.64 -12.77 12.14
N GLY A 11 -3.93 -13.90 12.12
CA GLY A 11 -4.30 -15.07 11.32
C GLY A 11 -4.14 -14.88 9.80
N MET A 12 -3.28 -13.97 9.36
CA MET A 12 -3.03 -13.65 7.95
C MET A 12 -2.16 -14.72 7.25
N ASN A 13 -2.47 -16.00 7.45
CA ASN A 13 -1.66 -17.14 7.03
C ASN A 13 -1.41 -17.19 5.52
N ALA A 14 -2.40 -16.77 4.71
CA ALA A 14 -2.24 -16.71 3.26
C ALA A 14 -1.20 -15.68 2.82
N TYR A 15 -1.15 -14.51 3.48
CA TYR A 15 -0.13 -13.49 3.20
C TYR A 15 1.25 -14.01 3.58
N LEU A 16 1.37 -14.55 4.80
CA LEU A 16 2.63 -15.10 5.31
C LEU A 16 3.15 -16.24 4.44
N ALA A 17 2.27 -17.12 3.95
CA ALA A 17 2.66 -18.24 3.10
C ALA A 17 3.35 -17.80 1.80
N VAL A 18 2.91 -16.68 1.19
CA VAL A 18 3.54 -16.14 -0.03
C VAL A 18 4.93 -15.58 0.28
N GLY A 19 5.09 -14.83 1.37
CA GLY A 19 6.36 -14.18 1.72
C GLY A 19 7.40 -15.11 2.33
N ASN A 20 7.00 -16.22 2.94
CA ASN A 20 7.88 -17.15 3.68
C ASN A 20 9.02 -17.76 2.84
N GLY A 21 8.91 -17.72 1.51
CA GLY A 21 9.98 -18.16 0.60
C GLY A 21 11.10 -17.13 0.36
N SER A 22 10.95 -15.91 0.88
CA SER A 22 11.88 -14.79 0.69
C SER A 22 12.70 -14.52 1.95
N GLN A 23 13.89 -13.95 1.80
CA GLN A 23 14.65 -13.38 2.92
C GLN A 23 14.10 -12.01 3.35
N ASN A 24 13.34 -11.34 2.49
CA ASN A 24 12.73 -10.06 2.80
C ASN A 24 11.43 -10.27 3.59
N GLU A 25 11.31 -9.58 4.72
CA GLU A 25 10.13 -9.67 5.60
C GLU A 25 8.85 -9.21 4.89
N SER A 26 7.75 -9.91 5.17
CA SER A 26 6.41 -9.48 4.75
C SER A 26 5.91 -8.30 5.57
N LEU A 27 5.70 -7.16 4.91
CA LEU A 27 5.20 -5.94 5.53
C LEU A 27 3.88 -5.47 4.89
N MET A 28 2.93 -5.02 5.70
CA MET A 28 1.72 -4.35 5.26
C MET A 28 1.70 -2.90 5.77
N SER A 29 1.77 -1.96 4.83
CA SER A 29 1.67 -0.53 5.11
C SER A 29 0.22 -0.10 5.22
N VAL A 30 -0.12 0.62 6.29
CA VAL A 30 -1.42 1.28 6.46
C VAL A 30 -1.15 2.78 6.48
N ILE A 31 -1.73 3.49 5.53
CA ILE A 31 -1.63 4.95 5.41
C ILE A 31 -3.03 5.50 5.66
N GLU A 32 -3.18 6.30 6.71
CA GLU A 32 -4.46 6.93 7.04
C GLU A 32 -4.43 8.40 6.64
N TYR A 33 -5.47 8.83 5.92
CA TYR A 33 -5.70 10.22 5.59
C TYR A 33 -7.09 10.64 6.08
N LYS A 34 -7.12 11.52 7.08
CA LYS A 34 -8.35 12.02 7.71
C LYS A 34 -8.71 13.40 7.14
N GLY A 35 -9.24 13.41 5.92
CA GLY A 35 -9.58 14.63 5.20
C GLY A 35 -10.98 15.19 5.49
N ASN A 36 -11.88 14.38 6.06
CA ASN A 36 -13.23 14.80 6.44
C ASN A 36 -13.29 14.96 7.97
N PRO A 37 -13.70 16.12 8.50
CA PRO A 37 -13.79 16.35 9.94
C PRO A 37 -14.99 15.66 10.61
N ALA A 38 -15.95 15.14 9.85
CA ALA A 38 -17.10 14.44 10.42
C ALA A 38 -16.68 13.07 10.99
N GLU A 39 -17.00 12.82 12.26
CA GLU A 39 -16.65 11.59 12.99
C GLU A 39 -17.33 10.33 12.42
N ASP A 40 -18.50 10.48 11.78
CA ASP A 40 -19.27 9.39 11.17
C ASP A 40 -18.93 9.18 9.68
N ALA A 41 -17.97 9.92 9.15
CA ALA A 41 -17.53 9.78 7.77
C ALA A 41 -16.93 8.39 7.53
N ARG A 42 -17.60 7.59 6.71
CA ARG A 42 -17.09 6.26 6.32
C ARG A 42 -15.83 6.42 5.45
N PRO A 43 -14.71 5.75 5.77
CA PRO A 43 -13.51 5.84 4.97
C PRO A 43 -13.66 5.09 3.64
N ILE A 44 -13.00 5.59 2.60
CA ILE A 44 -12.73 4.83 1.39
C ILE A 44 -11.40 4.10 1.61
N VAL A 45 -11.41 2.78 1.45
CA VAL A 45 -10.21 1.95 1.60
C VAL A 45 -9.71 1.55 0.22
N LEU A 46 -8.45 1.88 -0.07
CA LEU A 46 -7.75 1.45 -1.27
C LEU A 46 -6.73 0.37 -0.89
N VAL A 47 -6.77 -0.79 -1.57
CA VAL A 47 -5.85 -1.91 -1.32
C VAL A 47 -5.05 -2.16 -2.59
N GLY A 48 -3.72 -2.12 -2.49
CA GLY A 48 -2.81 -2.31 -3.61
C GLY A 48 -1.92 -3.54 -3.41
N LYS A 49 -1.82 -4.40 -4.42
CA LYS A 49 -0.86 -5.51 -4.43
C LYS A 49 0.57 -4.97 -4.41
N GLY A 50 1.41 -5.52 -3.53
CA GLY A 50 2.77 -5.03 -3.25
C GLY A 50 3.87 -6.07 -3.38
N LEU A 51 3.80 -7.00 -4.35
CA LEU A 51 4.91 -7.93 -4.59
C LEU A 51 6.07 -7.17 -5.26
N THR A 52 7.14 -6.93 -4.51
CA THR A 52 8.29 -6.17 -4.99
C THR A 52 9.05 -6.90 -6.11
N PHE A 53 8.95 -8.23 -6.13
CA PHE A 53 9.35 -9.07 -7.25
C PHE A 53 8.57 -10.39 -7.18
N ASP A 54 8.11 -10.89 -8.34
CA ASP A 54 7.39 -12.18 -8.43
C ASP A 54 8.13 -13.16 -9.36
N SER A 55 8.89 -14.09 -8.77
CA SER A 55 9.51 -15.18 -9.51
C SER A 55 8.54 -16.32 -9.87
N GLY A 56 7.35 -16.33 -9.28
CA GLY A 56 6.40 -17.46 -9.30
C GLY A 56 6.54 -18.44 -8.13
N GLY A 57 7.63 -18.37 -7.36
CA GLY A 57 7.91 -19.30 -6.25
C GLY A 57 8.31 -20.69 -6.74
N ILE A 58 7.82 -21.75 -6.10
CA ILE A 58 8.08 -23.15 -6.53
C ILE A 58 7.58 -23.38 -7.96
N SER A 59 6.45 -22.75 -8.31
CA SER A 59 5.94 -22.68 -9.68
C SER A 59 6.64 -21.57 -10.45
N ILE A 60 7.95 -21.74 -10.68
CA ILE A 60 8.83 -20.72 -11.25
C ILE A 60 8.37 -20.26 -12.64
N LYS A 61 8.41 -18.95 -12.88
CA LYS A 61 8.19 -18.37 -14.20
C LYS A 61 9.37 -18.65 -15.13
N PRO A 62 9.18 -18.64 -16.47
CA PRO A 62 10.28 -18.63 -17.42
C PRO A 62 11.19 -17.41 -17.26
N ALA A 63 12.43 -17.51 -17.72
CA ALA A 63 13.39 -16.42 -17.65
C ALA A 63 13.02 -15.23 -18.54
N GLU A 64 12.36 -15.49 -19.68
CA GLU A 64 11.92 -14.46 -20.62
C GLU A 64 10.88 -13.54 -19.95
N GLY A 65 11.20 -12.24 -19.90
CA GLY A 65 10.34 -11.20 -19.30
C GLY A 65 10.26 -11.22 -17.77
N MET A 66 11.08 -12.02 -17.08
CA MET A 66 11.04 -12.08 -15.60
C MET A 66 11.46 -10.74 -14.96
N ASP A 67 12.26 -9.93 -15.63
CA ASP A 67 12.66 -8.60 -15.15
C ASP A 67 11.47 -7.62 -15.04
N GLU A 68 10.40 -7.85 -15.79
CA GLU A 68 9.15 -7.07 -15.69
C GLU A 68 8.39 -7.36 -14.39
N MET A 69 8.67 -8.48 -13.70
CA MET A 69 7.97 -8.83 -12.45
C MET A 69 8.32 -7.91 -11.29
N LYS A 70 9.28 -6.99 -11.45
CA LYS A 70 9.45 -5.82 -10.56
C LYS A 70 8.23 -4.89 -10.57
N TYR A 71 7.38 -4.96 -11.60
CA TYR A 71 6.15 -4.19 -11.72
C TYR A 71 4.96 -4.83 -10.98
N ASP A 72 5.14 -5.99 -10.34
CA ASP A 72 4.06 -6.70 -9.64
C ASP A 72 3.64 -6.05 -8.30
N MET A 73 4.24 -4.89 -7.99
CA MET A 73 3.89 -3.96 -6.92
C MET A 73 3.22 -2.67 -7.41
N CYS A 74 2.95 -2.53 -8.72
CA CYS A 74 2.35 -1.32 -9.30
C CYS A 74 1.01 -0.94 -8.67
N GLY A 75 0.25 -1.92 -8.15
CA GLY A 75 -0.98 -1.66 -7.39
C GLY A 75 -0.71 -0.86 -6.10
N ALA A 76 0.25 -1.30 -5.28
CA ALA A 76 0.68 -0.57 -4.10
C ALA A 76 1.30 0.80 -4.46
N ALA A 77 2.05 0.88 -5.55
CA ALA A 77 2.59 2.15 -6.05
C ALA A 77 1.49 3.14 -6.44
N ALA A 78 0.43 2.67 -7.11
CA ALA A 78 -0.72 3.49 -7.48
C ALA A 78 -1.46 4.00 -6.23
N VAL A 79 -1.72 3.14 -5.24
CA VAL A 79 -2.33 3.54 -3.97
C VAL A 79 -1.49 4.60 -3.26
N TYR A 80 -0.17 4.39 -3.16
CA TYR A 80 0.74 5.38 -2.60
C TYR A 80 0.70 6.72 -3.34
N GLY A 81 0.67 6.68 -4.68
CA GLY A 81 0.54 7.87 -5.53
C GLY A 81 -0.76 8.65 -5.26
N VAL A 82 -1.90 7.95 -5.15
CA VAL A 82 -3.19 8.55 -4.82
C VAL A 82 -3.17 9.18 -3.44
N MET A 83 -2.64 8.49 -2.42
CA MET A 83 -2.53 9.01 -1.06
C MET A 83 -1.63 10.25 -1.00
N ARG A 84 -0.48 10.21 -1.68
CA ARG A 84 0.45 11.34 -1.78
C ARG A 84 -0.19 12.55 -2.45
N MET A 85 -0.97 12.33 -3.51
CA MET A 85 -1.72 13.38 -4.19
C MET A 85 -2.80 13.98 -3.27
N GLY A 86 -3.63 13.13 -2.65
CA GLY A 86 -4.71 13.57 -1.77
C GLY A 86 -4.24 14.43 -0.60
N CYS A 87 -3.13 14.03 0.06
CA CYS A 87 -2.55 14.84 1.14
C CYS A 87 -2.05 16.21 0.65
N ARG A 88 -1.45 16.27 -0.56
CA ARG A 88 -0.90 17.51 -1.12
C ARG A 88 -1.99 18.50 -1.51
N THR A 89 -3.04 18.03 -2.17
CA THR A 89 -4.14 18.89 -2.62
C THR A 89 -4.93 19.43 -1.45
N ALA A 90 -5.15 18.63 -0.41
CA ALA A 90 -5.79 19.07 0.83
C ALA A 90 -5.00 20.18 1.54
N ALA A 91 -3.68 20.00 1.70
CA ALA A 91 -2.82 21.02 2.30
C ALA A 91 -2.77 22.32 1.46
N ALA A 92 -2.86 22.22 0.13
CA ALA A 92 -2.97 23.38 -0.74
C ALA A 92 -4.32 24.11 -0.58
N ALA A 93 -5.44 23.36 -0.53
CA ALA A 93 -6.77 23.90 -0.31
C ALA A 93 -6.90 24.60 1.06
N GLU A 94 -6.31 24.03 2.10
CA GLU A 94 -6.30 24.63 3.44
C GLU A 94 -5.46 25.92 3.48
N ARG A 95 -4.29 25.94 2.84
CA ARG A 95 -3.48 27.15 2.70
C ARG A 95 -4.23 28.26 1.96
N HIS A 96 -4.92 27.93 0.87
CA HIS A 96 -5.74 28.90 0.15
C HIS A 96 -6.88 29.44 1.02
N ARG A 97 -7.57 28.58 1.78
CA ARG A 97 -8.62 29.00 2.73
C ARG A 97 -8.09 29.94 3.81
N ARG A 98 -6.88 29.70 4.33
CA ARG A 98 -6.26 30.56 5.36
C ARG A 98 -5.69 31.87 4.80
N ALA A 99 -5.25 31.89 3.53
CA ALA A 99 -4.69 33.08 2.88
C ALA A 99 -5.77 34.03 2.33
N GLY A 100 -6.97 33.51 2.02
CA GLY A 100 -8.12 34.28 1.53
C GLY A 100 -9.07 34.67 2.66
N GLY A 101 -8.60 35.46 3.63
CA GLY A 101 -9.45 36.02 4.68
C GLY A 101 -10.65 36.79 4.12
N LEU A 102 -11.83 36.31 4.47
CA LEU A 102 -13.04 37.10 4.73
C LEU A 102 -13.35 36.92 6.21
#